data_AF-A0A2V7EEA0-F1
#
_entry.id   AF-A0A2V7EEA0-F1
#
_cell.length_a   1.000
_cell.length_b   1.000
_cell.length_c   1.000
_cell.angle_alpha   90.00
_cell.angle_beta   90.00
_cell.angle_gamma   90.00
#
_symmetry.space_group_name_H-M   'P 1'
#
loop_
_entity.id
_entity.type
_entity.pdbx_description
1 polymer ?
#
loop_
_entity_poly.entity_id
_entity_poly.type
_entity_poly.pdbx_seq_one_letter_code
_entity_poly.pdbx_strand_id
1 'polypeptide(L)'
;MTTLNMTCDAFDAALPDYLEATLEASAQGSVERHLNECVRCASLLRDIENIRKEAAALPDLAPSRDLWQGIEARIAAPVIPLAARPERQRRFARTWIGIAAAALVVSTAGVTYILTARSIRSGQPAFVARATVPGAALPSNTTPDSGEPQSAGGPAEVSGANTERGATTSRRAQSDGQVRSEKSSATLVNRVVADQASSDVVYGKEIDMLQKIVSQRKTQLDSATIAIIEKNLQIIDAAIEQSRAALARDPASQLLGQQLTHALDKKVELLRTAAMLPAST
;
A
#
# COMPACT_ATOMS: atom_id res chain seq x y z
N MET A 1 42.08 23.96 -3.44
CA MET A 1 41.14 23.49 -2.42
C MET A 1 39.76 23.95 -2.85
N THR A 2 38.98 23.08 -3.46
CA THR A 2 37.67 23.41 -4.03
C THR A 2 36.66 23.40 -2.89
N THR A 3 36.32 24.57 -2.36
CA THR A 3 35.23 24.73 -1.41
C THR A 3 33.94 24.35 -2.13
N LEU A 4 33.37 23.19 -1.77
CA LEU A 4 32.03 22.80 -2.18
C LEU A 4 31.05 23.77 -1.50
N ASN A 5 30.72 24.85 -2.19
CA ASN A 5 29.68 25.77 -1.76
C ASN A 5 28.34 25.03 -1.75
N MET A 6 27.63 25.13 -0.63
CA MET A 6 26.28 24.58 -0.50
C MET A 6 25.37 25.26 -1.53
N THR A 7 24.50 24.49 -2.18
CA THR A 7 23.50 25.01 -3.12
C THR A 7 22.26 25.50 -2.38
N CYS A 8 21.43 26.31 -3.02
CA CYS A 8 20.17 26.77 -2.40
C CYS A 8 19.21 25.61 -2.11
N ASP A 9 19.15 24.58 -2.96
CA ASP A 9 18.29 23.41 -2.70
C ASP A 9 18.78 22.61 -1.49
N ALA A 10 20.10 22.52 -1.29
CA ALA A 10 20.68 21.90 -0.10
C ALA A 10 20.43 22.73 1.17
N PHE A 11 20.42 24.06 1.06
CA PHE A 11 19.98 24.94 2.14
C PHE A 11 18.50 24.71 2.46
N ASP A 12 17.62 24.71 1.47
CA ASP A 12 16.18 24.54 1.65
C ASP A 12 15.87 23.19 2.34
N ALA A 13 16.63 22.13 2.01
CA ALA A 13 16.53 20.83 2.67
C ALA A 13 17.06 20.81 4.12
N ALA A 14 18.10 21.59 4.42
CA ALA A 14 18.71 21.67 5.76
C ALA A 14 18.02 22.72 6.68
N LEU A 15 17.16 23.57 6.12
CA LEU A 15 16.52 24.67 6.84
C LEU A 15 15.67 24.23 8.05
N PRO A 16 14.86 23.14 7.99
CA PRO A 16 14.08 22.70 9.15
C PRO A 16 14.98 22.34 10.33
N ASP A 17 16.02 21.53 10.08
CA ASP A 17 16.97 21.11 11.11
C ASP A 17 17.80 22.30 11.65
N TYR A 18 18.07 23.30 10.81
CA TYR A 18 18.70 24.55 11.24
C TYR A 18 17.79 25.35 12.20
N LEU A 19 16.49 25.46 11.90
CA LEU A 19 15.53 26.17 12.74
C LEU A 19 15.26 25.44 14.07
N GLU A 20 15.34 24.11 14.08
CA GLU A 20 15.21 23.28 15.29
C GLU A 20 16.53 23.15 16.08
N ALA A 21 17.63 23.70 15.58
CA ALA A 21 18.98 23.58 16.14
C ALA A 21 19.43 22.11 16.33
N THR A 22 19.06 21.24 15.38
CA THR A 22 19.38 19.81 15.36
C THR A 22 20.50 19.44 14.39
N LEU A 23 21.00 20.40 13.61
CA LEU A 23 22.12 20.19 12.68
C LEU A 23 23.44 19.89 13.38
N GLU A 24 24.24 19.01 12.77
CA GLU A 24 25.63 18.80 13.16
C GLU A 24 26.49 20.04 12.87
N ALA A 25 27.54 20.26 13.67
CA ALA A 25 28.38 21.47 13.61
C ALA A 25 29.00 21.76 12.21
N SER A 26 29.33 20.72 11.45
CA SER A 26 29.88 20.84 10.09
C SER A 26 28.83 21.33 9.07
N ALA A 27 27.59 20.86 9.19
CA ALA A 27 26.46 21.27 8.38
C ALA A 27 26.02 22.70 8.74
N GLN A 28 25.98 23.02 10.04
CA GLN A 28 25.70 24.36 10.52
C GLN A 28 26.68 25.40 9.94
N GLY A 29 27.99 25.12 9.98
CA GLY A 29 28.99 26.01 9.38
C GLY A 29 28.88 26.16 7.86
N SER A 30 28.29 25.18 7.17
CA SER A 30 28.03 25.25 5.72
C SER A 30 26.80 26.11 5.41
N VAL A 31 25.75 25.99 6.23
CA VAL A 31 24.55 26.84 6.19
C VAL A 31 24.91 28.31 6.44
N GLU A 32 25.65 28.60 7.52
CA GLU A 32 26.06 29.96 7.86
C GLU A 32 26.91 30.60 6.77
N ARG A 33 27.83 29.84 6.16
CA ARG A 33 28.61 30.33 5.00
C ARG A 33 27.72 30.67 3.82
N HIS A 34 26.76 29.81 3.49
CA HIS A 34 25.83 30.07 2.39
C HIS A 34 24.94 31.30 2.64
N LEU A 35 24.47 31.49 3.88
CA LEU A 35 23.67 32.66 4.27
C LEU A 35 24.46 33.98 4.11
N ASN A 36 25.77 33.96 4.32
CA ASN A 36 26.62 35.14 4.10
C ASN A 36 26.85 35.44 2.61
N GLU A 37 26.76 34.44 1.74
CA GLU A 37 27.05 34.57 0.30
C GLU A 37 25.77 34.71 -0.57
N CYS A 38 24.63 34.19 -0.12
CA CYS A 38 23.39 34.10 -0.89
C CYS A 38 22.28 35.00 -0.34
N VAL A 39 22.00 36.10 -1.04
CA VAL A 39 20.97 37.09 -0.66
C VAL A 39 19.56 36.48 -0.59
N ARG A 40 19.21 35.56 -1.50
CA ARG A 40 17.88 34.89 -1.52
C ARG A 40 17.63 34.09 -0.25
N CYS A 41 18.58 33.28 0.17
CA CYS A 41 18.44 32.43 1.35
C CYS A 41 18.47 33.26 2.63
N ALA A 42 19.32 34.31 2.66
CA ALA A 42 19.34 35.25 3.78
C ALA A 42 18.04 36.06 3.92
N SER A 43 17.41 36.47 2.82
CA SER A 43 16.11 37.15 2.87
C SER A 43 15.01 36.21 3.35
N LEU A 44 14.97 34.97 2.84
CA LEU A 44 14.00 33.96 3.28
C LEU A 44 14.09 33.71 4.79
N LEU A 45 15.30 33.53 5.33
CA LEU A 45 15.48 33.31 6.76
C LEU A 45 15.05 34.53 7.58
N ARG A 46 15.32 35.75 7.09
CA ARG A 46 14.85 36.99 7.73
C ARG A 46 13.33 37.08 7.74
N ASP A 47 12.67 36.69 6.66
CA ASP A 47 11.21 36.70 6.57
C ASP A 47 10.58 35.71 7.56
N ILE A 48 11.15 34.50 7.68
CA ILE A 48 10.71 33.50 8.67
C ILE A 48 10.90 34.01 10.10
N GLU A 49 12.05 34.61 10.41
CA GLU A 49 12.31 35.15 11.76
C GLU A 49 11.40 36.36 12.07
N ASN A 50 11.08 37.18 11.07
CA ASN A 50 10.08 38.24 11.23
C ASN A 50 8.70 37.68 11.56
N ILE A 51 8.25 36.63 10.84
CA ILE A 51 6.97 35.96 11.14
C ILE A 51 6.98 35.40 12.56
N ARG A 52 8.08 34.75 12.99
CA ARG A 52 8.21 34.23 14.36
C ARG A 52 8.11 35.34 15.40
N LYS A 53 8.76 36.48 15.15
CA LYS A 53 8.72 37.65 16.02
C LYS A 53 7.32 38.27 16.10
N GLU A 54 6.64 38.41 14.96
CA GLU A 54 5.26 38.91 14.90
C GLU A 54 4.31 37.94 15.62
N ALA A 55 4.45 36.63 15.38
CA ALA A 55 3.69 35.58 16.05
C ALA A 55 3.87 35.63 17.58
N ALA A 56 5.10 35.86 18.05
CA ALA A 56 5.40 36.00 19.48
C ALA A 56 4.82 37.27 20.11
N ALA A 57 4.46 38.28 19.31
CA ALA A 57 3.80 39.50 19.78
C ALA A 57 2.27 39.38 19.86
N LEU A 58 1.69 38.25 19.42
CA LEU A 58 0.25 38.03 19.56
C LEU A 58 -0.12 37.91 21.05
N PRO A 59 -1.34 38.32 21.43
CA PRO A 59 -1.85 38.10 22.77
C PRO A 59 -1.85 36.61 23.12
N ASP A 60 -1.55 36.28 24.36
CA ASP A 60 -1.63 34.89 24.83
C ASP A 60 -3.09 34.39 24.76
N LEU A 61 -3.31 33.31 24.00
CA LEU A 61 -4.58 32.60 23.99
C LEU A 61 -4.63 31.69 25.22
N ALA A 62 -5.25 32.16 26.30
CA ALA A 62 -5.56 31.30 27.44
C ALA A 62 -6.70 30.33 27.07
N PRO A 63 -6.53 29.00 27.24
CA PRO A 63 -7.63 28.06 27.08
C PRO A 63 -8.76 28.38 28.06
N SER A 64 -10.01 28.07 27.69
CA SER A 64 -11.20 28.37 28.50
C SER A 64 -11.23 27.70 29.89
N ARG A 65 -10.34 26.74 30.13
CA ARG A 65 -10.15 26.03 31.40
C ARG A 65 -8.68 25.72 31.63
N ASP A 66 -8.30 25.51 32.89
CA ASP A 66 -6.96 25.06 33.25
C ASP A 66 -6.76 23.59 32.83
N LEU A 67 -6.08 23.41 31.69
CA LEU A 67 -5.71 22.10 31.16
C LEU A 67 -4.41 21.57 31.78
N TRP A 68 -3.65 22.42 32.48
CA TRP A 68 -2.30 22.07 32.93
C TRP A 68 -2.33 20.92 33.93
N GLN A 69 -3.29 20.93 34.86
CA GLN A 69 -3.51 19.85 35.82
C GLN A 69 -3.65 18.46 35.14
N GLY A 70 -4.40 18.39 34.04
CA GLY A 70 -4.61 17.13 33.32
C GLY A 70 -3.39 16.71 32.50
N ILE A 71 -2.63 17.67 31.96
CA ILE A 71 -1.40 17.42 31.21
C ILE A 71 -0.30 16.97 32.16
N GLU A 72 -0.10 17.68 33.28
CA GLU A 72 0.86 17.34 34.32
C GLU A 72 0.63 15.93 34.86
N ALA A 73 -0.61 15.57 35.17
CA ALA A 73 -0.94 14.22 35.62
C ALA A 73 -0.56 13.13 34.58
N ARG A 74 -0.63 13.45 33.28
CA ARG A 74 -0.28 12.52 32.20
C ARG A 74 1.22 12.47 31.90
N ILE A 75 1.94 13.59 32.03
CA ILE A 75 3.39 13.66 31.84
C ILE A 75 4.12 13.06 33.05
N ALA A 76 3.61 13.30 34.26
CA ALA A 76 4.14 12.72 35.50
C ALA A 76 3.83 11.23 35.64
N ALA A 77 2.95 10.67 34.79
CA ALA A 77 2.72 9.24 34.76
C ALA A 77 4.05 8.53 34.45
N PRO A 78 4.44 7.53 35.25
CA PRO A 78 5.72 6.86 35.07
C PRO A 78 5.80 6.24 33.67
N VAL A 79 6.85 6.57 32.93
CA VAL A 79 7.15 5.96 31.62
C VAL A 79 7.34 4.47 31.86
N ILE A 80 6.36 3.66 31.46
CA ILE A 80 6.47 2.20 31.52
C ILE A 80 7.49 1.81 30.46
N PRO A 81 8.71 1.35 30.82
CA PRO A 81 9.60 0.82 29.81
C PRO A 81 8.89 -0.36 29.17
N LEU A 82 8.75 -0.34 27.84
CA LEU A 82 8.41 -1.54 27.08
C LEU A 82 9.58 -2.51 27.26
N ALA A 83 9.55 -3.26 28.36
CA ALA A 83 10.50 -4.32 28.62
C ALA A 83 10.48 -5.23 27.40
N ALA A 84 11.62 -5.32 26.70
CA ALA A 84 11.79 -6.25 25.61
C ALA A 84 11.32 -7.63 26.11
N ARG A 85 10.27 -8.15 25.46
CA ARG A 85 9.62 -9.40 25.82
C ARG A 85 10.71 -10.45 26.04
N PRO A 86 10.87 -11.02 27.26
CA PRO A 86 11.90 -12.02 27.47
C PRO A 86 11.62 -13.20 26.55
N GLU A 87 12.52 -13.43 25.60
CA GLU A 87 12.45 -14.46 24.56
C GLU A 87 12.70 -15.88 25.13
N ARG A 88 12.27 -16.14 26.37
CA ARG A 88 12.64 -17.33 27.14
C ARG A 88 11.43 -18.16 27.56
N GLN A 89 10.49 -18.41 26.63
CA GLN A 89 9.41 -19.38 26.89
C GLN A 89 8.84 -20.09 25.65
N ARG A 90 9.58 -20.13 24.51
CA ARG A 90 9.19 -20.93 23.34
C ARG A 90 9.93 -22.25 23.15
N ARG A 91 11.00 -22.52 23.93
CA ARG A 91 11.77 -23.77 23.78
C ARG A 91 11.22 -24.97 24.58
N PHE A 92 10.54 -24.73 25.70
CA PHE A 92 10.02 -25.83 26.55
C PHE A 92 8.69 -26.43 26.08
N ALA A 93 7.83 -25.65 25.41
CA ALA A 93 6.54 -26.15 24.91
C ALA A 93 6.67 -27.03 23.65
N ARG A 94 7.78 -26.94 22.91
CA ARG A 94 7.97 -27.66 21.64
C ARG A 94 8.46 -29.09 21.83
N THR A 95 9.16 -29.39 22.92
CA THR A 95 9.65 -30.74 23.23
C THR A 95 8.57 -31.68 23.75
N TRP A 96 7.53 -31.17 24.40
CA TRP A 96 6.42 -32.01 24.91
C TRP A 96 5.43 -32.46 23.82
N ILE A 97 5.31 -31.70 22.72
CA ILE A 97 4.43 -32.07 21.60
C ILE A 97 5.03 -33.22 20.76
N GLY A 98 6.35 -33.39 20.73
CA GLY A 98 7.01 -34.48 19.98
C GLY A 98 6.78 -35.87 20.56
N ILE A 99 6.65 -36.00 21.89
CA ILE A 99 6.50 -37.30 22.57
C ILE A 99 5.10 -37.90 22.32
N ALA A 100 4.05 -37.07 22.32
CA ALA A 100 2.68 -37.52 22.10
C ALA A 100 2.46 -38.03 20.66
N ALA A 101 3.07 -37.38 19.66
CA ALA A 101 2.94 -37.79 18.26
C ALA A 101 3.63 -39.14 17.97
N ALA A 102 4.80 -39.40 18.57
CA ALA A 102 5.50 -40.68 18.40
C ALA A 102 4.72 -41.86 19.01
N ALA A 103 4.11 -41.67 20.19
CA ALA A 103 3.27 -42.69 20.82
C ALA A 103 2.04 -43.03 19.96
N LEU A 104 1.42 -42.02 19.35
CA LEU A 104 0.26 -42.20 18.48
C LEU A 104 0.65 -43.01 17.24
N VAL A 105 1.73 -42.66 16.54
CA VAL A 105 2.20 -43.39 15.34
C VAL A 105 2.53 -44.86 15.66
N VAL A 106 3.18 -45.15 16.79
CA VAL A 106 3.47 -46.52 17.22
C VAL A 106 2.18 -47.31 17.46
N SER A 107 1.18 -46.68 18.09
CA SER A 107 -0.10 -47.35 18.35
C SER A 107 -0.90 -47.64 17.08
N THR A 108 -1.02 -46.70 16.13
CA THR A 108 -1.73 -46.95 14.86
C THR A 108 -1.00 -47.96 13.97
N ALA A 109 0.33 -47.88 13.90
CA ALA A 109 1.13 -48.84 13.15
C ALA A 109 1.05 -50.25 13.77
N GLY A 110 1.07 -50.35 15.10
CA GLY A 110 0.93 -51.62 15.83
C GLY A 110 -0.44 -52.28 15.60
N VAL A 111 -1.53 -51.51 15.70
CA VAL A 111 -2.89 -52.02 15.45
C VAL A 111 -3.04 -52.51 14.02
N THR A 112 -2.53 -51.73 13.05
CA THR A 112 -2.57 -52.12 11.63
C THR A 112 -1.77 -53.40 11.40
N TYR A 113 -0.54 -53.49 11.90
CA TYR A 113 0.29 -54.68 11.74
C TYR A 113 -0.35 -55.93 12.35
N ILE A 114 -0.98 -55.83 13.52
CA ILE A 114 -1.67 -56.96 14.15
C ILE A 114 -2.85 -57.42 13.29
N LEU A 115 -3.66 -56.50 12.75
CA LEU A 115 -4.81 -56.85 11.91
C LEU A 115 -4.36 -57.49 10.59
N THR A 116 -3.33 -56.95 9.93
CA THR A 116 -2.82 -57.49 8.67
C THR A 116 -2.10 -58.83 8.88
N ALA A 117 -1.29 -58.97 9.93
CA ALA A 117 -0.61 -60.23 10.26
C ALA A 117 -1.60 -61.33 10.66
N ARG A 118 -2.74 -60.96 11.27
CA ARG A 118 -3.84 -61.89 11.58
C ARG A 118 -4.61 -62.28 10.31
N SER A 119 -4.86 -61.33 9.41
CA SER A 119 -5.52 -61.56 8.11
C SER A 119 -4.72 -62.46 7.18
N ILE A 120 -3.38 -62.36 7.17
CA ILE A 120 -2.51 -63.22 6.35
C ILE A 120 -2.39 -64.63 6.96
N ARG A 121 -2.57 -64.77 8.28
CA ARG A 121 -2.55 -66.07 8.97
C ARG A 121 -3.90 -66.79 8.92
N SER A 122 -5.00 -66.06 8.78
CA SER A 122 -6.33 -66.62 8.47
C SER A 122 -6.52 -66.75 6.97
N GLY A 123 -5.79 -67.69 6.35
CA GLY A 123 -5.98 -68.07 4.96
C GLY A 123 -7.36 -68.71 4.76
N GLN A 124 -8.21 -68.06 3.98
CA GLN A 124 -9.40 -68.65 3.34
C GLN A 124 -9.43 -68.20 1.88
N PRO A 125 -9.44 -69.12 0.90
CA PRO A 125 -9.45 -68.80 -0.51
C PRO A 125 -10.88 -68.63 -1.09
N ALA A 126 -10.96 -67.71 -2.05
CA ALA A 126 -11.86 -67.67 -3.21
C ALA A 126 -13.39 -67.57 -3.03
N PHE A 127 -13.95 -66.48 -3.57
CA PHE A 127 -14.99 -66.64 -4.59
C PHE A 127 -14.89 -65.55 -5.67
N VAL A 128 -14.73 -65.99 -6.91
CA VAL A 128 -14.73 -65.15 -8.12
C VAL A 128 -16.18 -65.06 -8.58
N ALA A 129 -16.82 -63.90 -8.45
CA ALA A 129 -18.11 -63.62 -9.08
C ALA A 129 -17.87 -62.82 -10.37
N ARG A 130 -18.04 -63.51 -11.49
CA ARG A 130 -18.06 -62.96 -12.85
C ARG A 130 -19.46 -62.44 -13.14
N ALA A 131 -19.58 -61.18 -13.52
CA ALA A 131 -20.79 -60.64 -14.15
C ALA A 131 -20.42 -60.08 -15.53
N THR A 132 -20.91 -60.75 -16.57
CA THR A 132 -21.11 -60.23 -17.94
C THR A 132 -22.30 -59.26 -17.90
N VAL A 133 -22.48 -58.25 -18.77
CA VAL A 133 -22.73 -58.27 -20.23
C VAL A 133 -22.46 -56.83 -20.84
N PRO A 134 -22.74 -56.48 -22.12
CA PRO A 134 -21.73 -56.18 -23.14
C PRO A 134 -21.82 -54.76 -23.79
N GLY A 135 -20.82 -54.43 -24.61
CA GLY A 135 -21.08 -53.93 -25.97
C GLY A 135 -20.93 -52.43 -26.27
N ALA A 136 -19.88 -52.12 -27.02
CA ALA A 136 -19.76 -51.10 -28.08
C ALA A 136 -19.80 -49.61 -27.65
N ALA A 137 -18.96 -48.72 -28.15
CA ALA A 137 -17.79 -48.77 -29.03
C ALA A 137 -17.12 -47.38 -28.93
N LEU A 138 -15.79 -47.33 -28.86
CA LEU A 138 -15.06 -46.15 -29.35
C LEU A 138 -14.86 -46.31 -30.85
N PRO A 139 -14.73 -45.19 -31.58
CA PRO A 139 -13.47 -45.05 -32.29
C PRO A 139 -12.77 -43.72 -32.04
N SER A 140 -11.46 -43.87 -31.94
CA SER A 140 -10.36 -42.92 -32.03
C SER A 140 -10.33 -42.17 -33.37
N ASN A 141 -9.51 -41.11 -33.42
CA ASN A 141 -8.75 -40.54 -34.55
C ASN A 141 -9.04 -39.03 -34.71
N THR A 142 -8.15 -38.14 -35.15
CA THR A 142 -6.71 -38.11 -35.48
C THR A 142 -6.48 -36.63 -35.86
N THR A 143 -5.45 -35.98 -35.34
CA THR A 143 -4.91 -34.74 -35.96
C THR A 143 -4.25 -35.15 -37.28
N PRO A 144 -4.34 -34.39 -38.39
CA PRO A 144 -3.39 -33.28 -38.55
C PRO A 144 -3.81 -32.15 -39.52
N ASP A 145 -2.97 -31.13 -39.53
CA ASP A 145 -2.48 -30.41 -40.73
C ASP A 145 -3.26 -29.23 -41.36
N SER A 146 -2.51 -28.12 -41.41
CA SER A 146 -2.35 -27.14 -42.50
C SER A 146 -3.54 -26.59 -43.29
N GLY A 147 -3.55 -25.26 -43.40
CA GLY A 147 -4.39 -24.54 -44.35
C GLY A 147 -4.20 -23.03 -44.33
N GLU A 148 -3.03 -22.56 -44.74
CA GLU A 148 -2.89 -21.31 -45.50
C GLU A 148 -3.29 -21.64 -46.97
N PRO A 149 -4.00 -20.75 -47.69
CA PRO A 149 -3.35 -19.99 -48.78
C PRO A 149 -3.88 -18.52 -48.85
N GLN A 150 -3.08 -17.49 -49.12
CA GLN A 150 -2.58 -17.04 -50.45
C GLN A 150 -3.69 -16.99 -51.53
N SER A 151 -3.82 -16.04 -52.46
CA SER A 151 -3.13 -14.81 -52.87
C SER A 151 -3.93 -14.25 -54.09
N ALA A 152 -3.42 -13.19 -54.72
CA ALA A 152 -3.69 -12.63 -56.06
C ALA A 152 -4.71 -11.46 -56.14
N GLY A 153 -4.47 -10.37 -56.87
CA GLY A 153 -3.36 -9.93 -57.75
C GLY A 153 -3.72 -8.55 -58.33
N GLY A 154 -2.81 -7.56 -58.40
CA GLY A 154 -2.10 -7.11 -59.61
C GLY A 154 -2.67 -5.78 -60.17
N PRO A 155 -2.08 -5.10 -61.18
CA PRO A 155 -0.67 -4.67 -61.34
C PRO A 155 -0.51 -3.21 -61.91
N ALA A 156 0.76 -2.84 -62.23
CA ALA A 156 1.29 -1.79 -63.14
C ALA A 156 1.48 -0.35 -62.57
N GLU A 157 2.71 0.10 -62.28
CA GLU A 157 3.79 0.65 -63.16
C GLU A 157 3.49 2.02 -63.81
N VAL A 158 4.32 3.04 -63.52
CA VAL A 158 5.33 3.64 -64.45
C VAL A 158 6.06 4.82 -63.76
N SER A 159 7.39 4.66 -63.66
CA SER A 159 8.53 5.58 -63.88
C SER A 159 8.47 7.08 -63.55
N GLY A 160 9.54 7.55 -62.90
CA GLY A 160 9.95 8.96 -62.85
C GLY A 160 11.16 9.20 -61.95
N ALA A 161 12.37 9.03 -62.48
CA ALA A 161 13.62 9.35 -61.80
C ALA A 161 13.86 10.86 -61.74
N ASN A 162 14.30 11.39 -60.59
CA ASN A 162 15.45 12.30 -60.60
C ASN A 162 16.19 12.36 -59.26
N THR A 163 17.51 12.49 -59.37
CA THR A 163 18.50 12.47 -58.31
C THR A 163 18.73 13.88 -57.79
N GLU A 164 18.57 14.13 -56.49
CA GLU A 164 19.34 15.17 -55.80
C GLU A 164 19.80 14.71 -54.41
N ARG A 165 21.12 14.79 -54.22
CA ARG A 165 21.88 14.52 -53.01
C ARG A 165 21.65 15.65 -51.99
N GLY A 166 21.36 15.30 -50.74
CA GLY A 166 21.39 16.27 -49.65
C GLY A 166 20.88 15.72 -48.31
N ALA A 167 21.77 15.11 -47.53
CA ALA A 167 21.78 15.02 -46.07
C ALA A 167 20.44 14.90 -45.29
N THR A 168 20.01 13.67 -44.96
CA THR A 168 19.29 13.38 -43.70
C THR A 168 19.38 11.89 -43.36
N THR A 169 20.45 11.46 -42.69
CA THR A 169 20.53 10.16 -42.02
C THR A 169 20.85 10.37 -40.55
N SER A 170 19.87 10.91 -39.81
CA SER A 170 19.80 10.81 -38.34
C SER A 170 18.39 11.19 -37.87
N ARG A 171 17.39 10.38 -38.23
CA ARG A 171 16.01 10.52 -37.70
C ARG A 171 15.28 9.20 -37.46
N ARG A 172 15.84 8.06 -37.87
CA ARG A 172 15.19 6.75 -37.77
C ARG A 172 15.55 5.97 -36.51
N ALA A 173 16.68 6.25 -35.87
CA ALA A 173 17.06 5.63 -34.60
C ALA A 173 16.44 6.30 -33.36
N GLN A 174 15.88 7.52 -33.51
CA GLN A 174 15.30 8.29 -32.41
C GLN A 174 13.78 8.04 -32.25
N SER A 175 13.08 7.62 -33.32
CA SER A 175 11.65 7.29 -33.22
C SER A 175 11.40 5.96 -32.50
N ASP A 176 12.28 4.98 -32.63
CA ASP A 176 12.12 3.67 -31.98
C ASP A 176 12.33 3.75 -30.45
N GLY A 177 13.20 4.65 -29.98
CA GLY A 177 13.40 4.91 -28.54
C GLY A 177 12.22 5.65 -27.90
N GLN A 178 11.63 6.61 -28.61
CA GLN A 178 10.52 7.42 -28.12
C GLN A 178 9.22 6.62 -28.03
N VAL A 179 8.92 5.78 -29.04
CA VAL A 179 7.76 4.87 -29.03
C VAL A 179 7.87 3.82 -27.91
N ARG A 180 9.09 3.40 -27.55
CA ARG A 180 9.32 2.44 -26.46
C ARG A 180 9.17 3.08 -25.08
N SER A 181 9.59 4.35 -24.93
CA SER A 181 9.42 5.13 -23.70
C SER A 181 7.94 5.47 -23.45
N GLU A 182 7.19 5.87 -24.47
CA GLU A 182 5.74 6.15 -24.36
C GLU A 182 4.93 4.90 -24.00
N LYS A 183 5.23 3.75 -24.60
CA LYS A 183 4.61 2.46 -24.21
C LYS A 183 4.93 2.07 -22.77
N SER A 184 6.16 2.34 -22.32
CA SER A 184 6.56 2.06 -20.93
C SER A 184 5.83 2.96 -19.94
N SER A 185 5.71 4.26 -20.23
CA SER A 185 4.97 5.21 -19.39
C SER A 185 3.48 4.88 -19.33
N ALA A 186 2.85 4.55 -20.47
CA ALA A 186 1.45 4.13 -20.51
C ALA A 186 1.20 2.85 -19.70
N THR A 187 2.14 1.89 -19.71
CA THR A 187 2.05 0.66 -18.91
C THR A 187 2.15 0.94 -17.41
N LEU A 188 3.04 1.86 -17.01
CA LEU A 188 3.19 2.26 -15.59
C LEU A 188 1.93 2.97 -15.07
N VAL A 189 1.37 3.91 -15.84
CA VAL A 189 0.13 4.60 -15.47
C VAL A 189 -1.03 3.61 -15.33
N ASN A 190 -1.18 2.69 -16.28
CA ASN A 190 -2.24 1.68 -16.20
C ASN A 190 -2.08 0.76 -14.98
N ARG A 191 -0.84 0.45 -14.57
CA ARG A 191 -0.57 -0.32 -13.36
C ARG A 191 -0.92 0.45 -12.09
N VAL A 192 -0.57 1.73 -12.00
CA VAL A 192 -0.91 2.59 -10.85
C VAL A 192 -2.43 2.71 -10.72
N VAL A 193 -3.14 2.97 -11.83
CA VAL A 193 -4.61 3.06 -11.84
C VAL A 193 -5.25 1.72 -11.41
N ALA A 194 -4.72 0.59 -11.87
CA ALA A 194 -5.22 -0.73 -11.48
C ALA A 194 -4.98 -1.05 -10.00
N ASP A 195 -3.79 -0.73 -9.47
CA ASP A 195 -3.45 -0.91 -8.06
C ASP A 195 -4.38 -0.06 -7.16
N GLN A 196 -4.63 1.17 -7.56
CA GLN A 196 -5.48 2.10 -6.84
C GLN A 196 -6.96 1.69 -6.89
N ALA A 197 -7.46 1.24 -8.05
CA ALA A 197 -8.81 0.69 -8.16
C ALA A 197 -9.00 -0.56 -7.28
N SER A 198 -7.97 -1.39 -7.14
CA SER A 198 -8.02 -2.55 -6.26
C SER A 198 -8.08 -2.14 -4.78
N SER A 199 -7.32 -1.13 -4.38
CA SER A 199 -7.34 -0.55 -3.03
C SER A 199 -8.73 0.01 -2.71
N ASP A 200 -9.34 0.78 -3.62
CA ASP A 200 -10.69 1.34 -3.46
C ASP A 200 -11.76 0.26 -3.21
N VAL A 201 -11.64 -0.90 -3.87
CA VAL A 201 -12.55 -2.03 -3.65
C VAL A 201 -12.36 -2.67 -2.27
N VAL A 202 -11.11 -2.76 -1.79
CA VAL A 202 -10.81 -3.31 -0.45
C VAL A 202 -11.38 -2.38 0.63
N TYR A 203 -11.12 -1.08 0.53
CA TYR A 203 -11.67 -0.08 1.45
C TYR A 203 -13.20 -0.04 1.42
N GLY A 204 -13.81 -0.10 0.23
CA GLY A 204 -15.26 -0.07 0.07
C GLY A 204 -15.98 -1.16 0.87
N LYS A 205 -15.49 -2.40 0.79
CA LYS A 205 -16.07 -3.53 1.55
C LYS A 205 -15.99 -3.31 3.07
N GLU A 206 -14.86 -2.84 3.56
CA GLU A 206 -14.68 -2.59 4.99
C GLU A 206 -15.53 -1.42 5.47
N ILE A 207 -15.58 -0.32 4.71
CA ILE A 207 -16.41 0.85 5.01
C ILE A 207 -17.89 0.44 5.08
N ASP A 208 -18.40 -0.32 4.11
CA ASP A 208 -19.79 -0.78 4.08
C ASP A 208 -20.13 -1.64 5.31
N MET A 209 -19.22 -2.53 5.71
CA MET A 209 -19.38 -3.37 6.89
C MET A 209 -19.43 -2.52 8.17
N LEU A 210 -18.49 -1.61 8.34
CA LEU A 210 -18.40 -0.76 9.53
C LEU A 210 -19.56 0.23 9.61
N GLN A 211 -20.01 0.81 8.48
CA GLN A 211 -21.18 1.67 8.44
C GLN A 211 -22.44 0.94 8.90
N LYS A 212 -22.64 -0.33 8.51
CA LYS A 212 -23.75 -1.15 9.02
C LYS A 212 -23.68 -1.30 10.53
N ILE A 213 -22.51 -1.64 11.09
CA ILE A 213 -22.33 -1.79 12.55
C ILE A 213 -22.62 -0.47 13.28
N VAL A 214 -22.06 0.64 12.80
CA VAL A 214 -22.27 1.96 13.40
C VAL A 214 -23.73 2.37 13.31
N SER A 215 -24.40 2.16 12.16
CA SER A 215 -25.82 2.51 11.99
C SER A 215 -26.76 1.76 12.95
N GLN A 216 -26.47 0.49 13.25
CA GLN A 216 -27.22 -0.29 14.22
C GLN A 216 -27.01 0.20 15.66
N ARG A 217 -25.79 0.66 15.98
CA ARG A 217 -25.43 1.17 17.31
C ARG A 217 -25.79 2.64 17.52
N LYS A 218 -26.07 3.41 16.47
CA LYS A 218 -26.45 4.82 16.59
C LYS A 218 -27.59 5.07 17.58
N THR A 219 -28.54 4.15 17.71
CA THR A 219 -29.67 4.28 18.66
C THR A 219 -29.26 4.16 20.13
N GLN A 220 -28.03 3.71 20.41
CA GLN A 220 -27.49 3.49 21.77
C GLN A 220 -26.47 4.58 22.17
N LEU A 221 -26.21 5.55 21.30
CA LEU A 221 -25.25 6.62 21.53
C LEU A 221 -25.97 7.93 21.88
N ASP A 222 -25.29 8.81 22.61
CA ASP A 222 -25.82 10.12 22.94
C ASP A 222 -25.93 11.00 21.68
N SER A 223 -26.98 11.82 21.64
CA SER A 223 -27.33 12.67 20.50
C SER A 223 -26.22 13.66 20.11
N ALA A 224 -25.50 14.24 21.08
CA ALA A 224 -24.42 15.17 20.79
C ALA A 224 -23.22 14.45 20.16
N THR A 225 -22.94 13.22 20.61
CA THR A 225 -21.85 12.39 20.05
C THR A 225 -22.16 11.95 18.61
N ILE A 226 -23.40 11.54 18.34
CA ILE A 226 -23.85 11.17 16.98
C ILE A 226 -23.68 12.36 16.03
N ALA A 227 -24.09 13.56 16.43
CA ALA A 227 -23.98 14.76 15.61
C ALA A 227 -22.51 15.07 15.23
N ILE A 228 -21.57 14.87 16.15
CA ILE A 228 -20.13 15.06 15.89
C ILE A 228 -19.62 14.00 14.89
N ILE A 229 -19.97 12.73 15.10
CA ILE A 229 -19.54 11.64 14.21
C ILE A 229 -20.10 11.86 12.80
N GLU A 230 -21.37 12.23 12.66
CA GLU A 230 -22.00 12.51 11.37
C GLU A 230 -21.35 13.68 10.65
N LYS A 231 -21.08 14.79 11.36
CA LYS A 231 -20.38 15.94 10.78
C LYS A 231 -18.99 15.58 10.29
N ASN A 232 -18.22 14.82 11.09
CA ASN A 232 -16.88 14.39 10.69
C ASN A 232 -16.92 13.43 9.51
N LEU A 233 -17.88 12.49 9.47
CA LEU A 233 -18.07 11.60 8.32
C LEU A 233 -18.41 12.39 7.05
N GLN A 234 -19.28 13.41 7.13
CA GLN A 234 -19.60 14.26 5.98
C GLN A 234 -18.37 14.98 5.41
N ILE A 235 -17.49 15.49 6.27
CA ILE A 235 -16.25 16.15 5.84
C ILE A 235 -15.32 15.16 5.12
N ILE A 236 -15.14 13.97 5.69
CA ILE A 236 -14.29 12.93 5.09
C ILE A 236 -14.88 12.44 3.76
N ASP A 237 -16.19 12.25 3.70
CA ASP A 237 -16.89 11.82 2.49
C ASP A 237 -16.76 12.85 1.36
N ALA A 238 -16.90 14.14 1.66
CA ALA A 238 -16.66 15.20 0.70
C ALA A 238 -15.21 15.21 0.19
N ALA A 239 -14.22 14.99 1.07
CA ALA A 239 -12.81 14.92 0.69
C ALA A 239 -12.50 13.71 -0.22
N ILE A 240 -13.13 12.55 0.03
CA ILE A 240 -13.02 11.36 -0.82
C ILE A 240 -13.62 11.64 -2.20
N GLU A 241 -14.81 12.24 -2.26
CA GLU A 241 -15.47 12.58 -3.53
C GLU A 241 -14.64 13.58 -4.34
N GLN A 242 -14.12 14.63 -3.70
CA GLN A 242 -13.24 15.61 -4.35
C GLN A 242 -11.96 14.95 -4.89
N SER A 243 -11.34 14.07 -4.10
CA SER A 243 -10.12 13.36 -4.52
C SER A 243 -10.40 12.43 -5.71
N ARG A 244 -11.51 11.69 -5.70
CA ARG A 244 -11.94 10.85 -6.82
C ARG A 244 -12.25 11.66 -8.08
N ALA A 245 -12.95 12.77 -7.95
CA ALA A 245 -13.25 13.66 -9.07
C ALA A 245 -11.98 14.28 -9.66
N ALA A 246 -11.00 14.61 -8.82
CA ALA A 246 -9.69 15.10 -9.27
C ALA A 246 -8.88 14.00 -9.98
N LEU A 247 -8.86 12.78 -9.44
CA LEU A 247 -8.20 11.62 -10.06
C LEU A 247 -8.85 11.20 -11.39
N ALA A 248 -10.16 11.40 -11.55
CA ALA A 248 -10.82 11.16 -12.83
C ALA A 248 -10.30 12.10 -13.93
N ARG A 249 -9.81 13.29 -13.57
CA ARG A 249 -9.20 14.26 -14.50
C ARG A 249 -7.71 13.98 -14.72
N ASP A 250 -7.00 13.56 -13.66
CA ASP A 250 -5.58 13.20 -13.73
C ASP A 250 -5.30 11.86 -13.01
N PRO A 251 -5.47 10.73 -13.72
CA PRO A 251 -5.28 9.40 -13.14
C PRO A 251 -3.81 9.06 -12.82
N ALA A 252 -2.86 9.80 -13.37
CA ALA A 252 -1.43 9.55 -13.18
C ALA A 252 -0.86 10.29 -11.95
N SER A 253 -1.64 11.16 -11.31
CA SER A 253 -1.21 11.95 -10.16
C SER A 253 -1.02 11.12 -8.89
N GLN A 254 0.25 10.87 -8.54
CA GLN A 254 0.63 10.18 -7.30
C GLN A 254 0.12 10.90 -6.05
N LEU A 255 0.17 12.23 -6.02
CA LEU A 255 -0.26 13.04 -4.87
C LEU A 255 -1.76 12.86 -4.60
N LEU A 256 -2.60 12.95 -5.63
CA LEU A 256 -4.04 12.78 -5.48
C LEU A 256 -4.41 11.35 -5.05
N GLY A 257 -3.65 10.35 -5.52
CA GLY A 257 -3.80 8.97 -5.08
C GLY A 257 -3.49 8.79 -3.60
N GLN A 258 -2.38 9.38 -3.12
CA GLN A 258 -2.03 9.37 -1.70
C GLN A 258 -3.08 10.09 -0.84
N GLN A 259 -3.61 11.23 -1.31
CA GLN A 259 -4.68 11.97 -0.62
C GLN A 259 -5.96 11.14 -0.50
N LEU A 260 -6.36 10.43 -1.56
CA LEU A 260 -7.51 9.53 -1.53
C LEU A 260 -7.32 8.40 -0.51
N THR A 261 -6.16 7.71 -0.55
CA THR A 261 -5.84 6.63 0.40
C THR A 261 -5.89 7.12 1.84
N HIS A 262 -5.27 8.27 2.13
CA HIS A 262 -5.29 8.86 3.47
C HIS A 262 -6.72 9.19 3.94
N ALA A 263 -7.57 9.72 3.04
CA ALA A 263 -8.96 10.00 3.38
C ALA A 263 -9.77 8.71 3.65
N LEU A 264 -9.53 7.64 2.89
CA LEU A 264 -10.15 6.32 3.12
C LEU A 264 -9.71 5.71 4.45
N ASP A 265 -8.42 5.77 4.77
CA ASP A 265 -7.89 5.30 6.06
C ASP A 265 -8.55 6.04 7.23
N LYS A 266 -8.67 7.37 7.14
CA LYS A 266 -9.34 8.20 8.14
C LYS A 266 -10.81 7.84 8.32
N LYS A 267 -11.51 7.52 7.21
CA LYS A 267 -12.91 7.08 7.27
C LYS A 267 -13.03 5.75 8.02
N VAL A 268 -12.19 4.77 7.69
CA VAL A 268 -12.17 3.47 8.37
C VAL A 268 -11.84 3.62 9.85
N GLU A 269 -10.83 4.42 10.19
CA GLU A 269 -10.42 4.70 11.57
C GLU A 269 -11.58 5.30 12.39
N LEU A 270 -12.25 6.31 11.85
CA LEU A 270 -13.40 6.95 12.51
C LEU A 270 -14.55 5.96 12.70
N LEU A 271 -14.87 5.14 11.69
CA LEU A 271 -15.95 4.15 11.79
C LEU A 271 -15.63 3.02 12.78
N ARG A 272 -14.37 2.53 12.82
CA ARG A 272 -13.93 1.54 13.81
C ARG A 272 -14.03 2.12 15.23
N THR A 273 -13.58 3.36 15.41
CA THR A 273 -13.67 4.06 16.71
C THR A 273 -15.13 4.22 17.13
N ALA A 274 -15.98 4.70 16.24
CA ALA A 274 -17.42 4.85 16.49
C ALA A 274 -18.09 3.51 16.84
N ALA A 275 -17.68 2.42 16.20
CA ALA A 275 -18.18 1.08 16.50
C ALA A 275 -17.79 0.59 17.91
N MET A 276 -16.68 1.08 18.49
CA MET A 276 -16.19 0.70 19.82
C MET A 276 -16.69 1.59 20.95
N LEU A 277 -17.40 2.69 20.66
CA LEU A 277 -17.89 3.60 21.70
C LEU A 277 -18.85 2.89 22.66
N PRO A 278 -18.77 3.17 23.98
CA PRO A 278 -19.70 2.63 24.96
C PRO A 278 -21.10 3.23 24.75
N ALA A 279 -22.14 2.44 25.05
CA ALA A 279 -23.50 2.93 25.04
C ALA A 279 -23.68 4.03 26.10
N SER A 280 -24.36 5.11 25.74
CA SER A 280 -24.77 6.13 26.71
C SER A 280 -25.95 5.58 27.50
N THR A 281 -25.72 5.26 28.77
CA THR A 281 -26.74 4.88 29.75
C THR A 281 -27.55 6.08 30.21
#